data_AF-A0A9D1E8R0-F1
#
_entry.id   AF-A0A9D1E8R0-F1
#
_cell.length_a   1.000
_cell.length_b   1.000
_cell.length_c   1.000
_cell.angle_alpha   90.00
_cell.angle_beta   90.00
_cell.angle_gamma   90.00
#
_symmetry.space_group_name_H-M   'P 1'
#
loop_
_entity.id
_entity.type
_entity.pdbx_description
1 polymer ?
#
loop_
_entity_poly.entity_id
_entity_poly.type
_entity_poly.pdbx_seq_one_letter_code
_entity_poly.pdbx_strand_id
1 'polypeptide(L)'
;MARKRLTQMFPFLLPLRRWQRKKCFYWKMWWDRNKYAKERQKEHLPCEVYRTSSLMLNENSGFDMKYQYNKVHNLKLAAKTIDGLLIAPGETFSFWQLVRRADSREPYRDGLILVNGQIEASYGGGLCQVSNMLFWMFLHTPLT
;
A
#
# COMPACT_ATOMS: atom_id res chain seq x y z
N MET A 1 31.64 11.27 -7.95
CA MET A 1 30.54 10.84 -8.84
C MET A 1 29.76 9.73 -8.15
N ALA A 2 28.42 9.82 -8.09
CA ALA A 2 27.61 8.75 -7.50
C ALA A 2 27.72 7.48 -8.35
N ARG A 3 28.02 6.33 -7.71
CA ARG A 3 28.15 5.04 -8.41
C ARG A 3 26.82 4.66 -9.05
N LYS A 4 26.78 4.55 -10.38
CA LYS A 4 25.58 4.11 -11.11
C LYS A 4 25.26 2.67 -10.69
N ARG A 5 23.99 2.40 -10.39
CA ARG A 5 23.50 1.05 -10.06
C ARG A 5 23.54 0.19 -11.33
N LEU A 6 23.78 -1.11 -11.20
CA LEU A 6 23.73 -2.04 -12.34
C LEU A 6 22.40 -1.96 -13.11
N THR A 7 21.29 -1.75 -12.40
CA THR A 7 19.97 -1.57 -13.02
C THR A 7 19.77 -0.22 -13.72
N GLN A 8 20.63 0.77 -13.44
CA GLN A 8 20.68 2.04 -14.19
C GLN A 8 21.55 1.90 -15.44
N MET A 9 22.55 1.03 -15.42
CA MET A 9 23.38 0.70 -16.59
C MET A 9 22.67 -0.26 -17.54
N PHE A 10 21.91 -1.21 -16.99
CA PHE A 10 21.18 -2.23 -17.72
C PHE A 10 19.70 -2.24 -17.30
N PRO A 11 18.87 -1.35 -17.88
CA PRO A 11 17.46 -1.21 -17.52
C PRO A 11 16.64 -2.49 -17.70
N PHE A 12 17.01 -3.36 -18.64
CA PHE A 12 16.34 -4.65 -18.84
C PHE A 12 16.44 -5.60 -17.62
N LEU A 13 17.37 -5.37 -16.70
CA LEU A 13 17.47 -6.12 -15.44
C LEU A 13 16.46 -5.63 -14.37
N LEU A 14 15.80 -4.49 -14.56
CA LEU A 14 14.87 -3.91 -13.58
C LEU A 14 13.69 -4.85 -13.27
N PRO A 15 12.99 -5.45 -14.25
CA PRO A 15 11.88 -6.36 -13.97
C PRO A 15 12.33 -7.57 -13.14
N LEU A 16 13.46 -8.18 -13.50
CA LEU A 16 14.04 -9.32 -12.78
C LEU A 16 14.41 -8.92 -11.34
N ARG A 17 15.03 -7.77 -11.14
CA ARG A 17 15.42 -7.28 -9.81
C ARG A 17 14.20 -6.96 -8.93
N ARG A 18 13.14 -6.38 -9.51
CA ARG A 18 11.87 -6.13 -8.80
C ARG A 18 11.22 -7.45 -8.38
N TRP A 19 11.15 -8.42 -9.29
CA TRP A 19 10.64 -9.75 -9.00
C TRP A 19 11.44 -10.45 -7.88
N GLN A 20 12.77 -10.44 -7.98
CA GLN A 20 13.66 -11.01 -6.96
C GLN A 20 13.40 -10.39 -5.60
N ARG A 21 13.37 -9.05 -5.51
CA ARG A 21 13.12 -8.34 -4.24
C ARG A 21 11.76 -8.67 -3.65
N LYS A 22 10.72 -8.72 -4.49
CA LYS A 22 9.36 -9.09 -4.06
C LYS A 22 9.34 -10.51 -3.49
N LYS A 23 9.99 -11.47 -4.17
CA LYS A 23 10.11 -12.85 -3.70
C LYS A 23 10.88 -12.93 -2.39
N CYS A 24 12.06 -12.31 -2.30
CA CYS A 24 12.85 -12.27 -1.06
C CYS A 24 12.08 -11.64 0.11
N PHE A 25 11.32 -10.57 -0.14
CA PHE A 25 10.50 -9.91 0.88
C PHE A 25 9.45 -10.86 1.45
N TYR A 26 8.60 -11.46 0.60
CA TYR A 26 7.57 -12.39 1.08
C TYR A 26 8.14 -13.69 1.63
N TRP A 27 9.30 -14.14 1.14
CA TRP A 27 9.98 -15.31 1.68
C TRP A 27 10.53 -15.04 3.08
N LYS A 28 11.08 -13.85 3.31
CA LYS A 28 11.47 -13.39 4.65
C LYS A 28 10.26 -13.32 5.58
N MET A 29 9.14 -12.74 5.13
CA MET A 29 7.90 -12.70 5.91
C MET A 29 7.36 -14.09 6.24
N TRP A 30 7.59 -15.08 5.38
CA TRP A 30 7.18 -16.44 5.69
C TRP A 30 8.03 -17.07 6.81
N TRP A 31 9.25 -16.58 7.01
CA TRP A 31 10.22 -17.11 7.98
C TRP A 31 10.37 -16.28 9.26
N ASP A 32 9.72 -15.12 9.35
CA ASP A 32 9.97 -14.12 10.39
C ASP A 32 9.28 -14.41 11.73
N ARG A 33 8.69 -15.60 11.90
CA ARG A 33 7.97 -16.05 13.10
C ARG A 33 6.77 -15.18 13.50
N ASN A 34 6.39 -14.18 12.69
CA ASN A 34 5.26 -13.32 12.98
C ASN A 34 3.94 -14.02 12.67
N LYS A 35 2.95 -13.86 13.56
CA LYS A 35 1.58 -14.29 13.32
C LYS A 35 0.82 -13.16 12.65
N TYR A 36 0.64 -13.22 11.34
CA TYR A 36 -0.04 -12.16 10.61
C TYR A 36 -1.56 -12.21 10.76
N ALA A 37 -2.18 -11.05 11.00
CA ALA A 37 -3.62 -10.88 11.11
C ALA A 37 -4.33 -11.29 9.81
N LYS A 38 -5.37 -12.11 9.93
CA LYS A 38 -6.15 -12.66 8.80
C LYS A 38 -7.65 -12.70 9.06
N GLU A 39 -8.04 -12.70 10.33
CA GLU A 39 -9.43 -12.81 10.74
C GLU A 39 -10.18 -11.54 10.36
N ARG A 40 -11.44 -11.72 9.94
CA ARG A 40 -12.32 -10.63 9.56
C ARG A 40 -13.58 -10.65 10.39
N GLN A 41 -13.93 -9.49 10.91
CA GLN A 41 -15.17 -9.26 11.63
C GLN A 41 -15.98 -8.19 10.87
N LYS A 42 -17.29 -8.41 10.75
CA LYS A 42 -18.20 -7.45 10.12
C LYS A 42 -18.65 -6.36 11.08
N GLU A 43 -18.70 -6.68 12.36
CA GLU A 43 -19.15 -5.78 13.42
C GLU A 43 -17.96 -5.01 14.00
N HIS A 44 -18.20 -3.75 14.35
CA HIS A 44 -17.20 -2.94 15.01
C HIS A 44 -17.03 -3.39 16.47
N LEU A 45 -15.80 -3.29 16.96
CA LEU A 45 -15.52 -3.43 18.39
C LEU A 45 -16.24 -2.33 19.18
N PRO A 46 -16.62 -2.60 20.45
CA PRO A 46 -17.44 -1.68 21.24
C PRO A 46 -16.75 -0.35 21.56
N CYS A 47 -15.41 -0.30 21.49
CA CYS A 47 -14.62 0.90 21.80
C CYS A 47 -13.86 1.37 20.56
N GLU A 48 -14.13 2.61 20.13
CA GLU A 48 -13.35 3.30 19.11
C GLU A 48 -12.23 4.09 19.78
N VAL A 49 -10.97 3.73 19.49
CA VAL A 49 -9.80 4.42 20.03
C VAL A 49 -9.49 5.69 19.24
N TYR A 50 -9.59 5.63 17.92
CA TYR A 50 -9.23 6.74 17.04
C TYR A 50 -9.95 6.65 15.70
N ARG A 51 -10.36 7.80 15.16
CA ARG A 51 -10.96 7.94 13.82
C ARG A 51 -10.41 9.18 13.13
N THR A 52 -10.13 9.03 11.85
CA THR A 52 -9.71 10.13 10.98
C THR A 52 -10.29 9.96 9.59
N SER A 53 -10.41 11.06 8.85
CA SER A 53 -10.83 11.07 7.46
C SER A 53 -9.98 12.07 6.68
N SER A 54 -9.80 11.81 5.39
CA SER A 54 -9.08 12.70 4.48
C SER A 54 -9.83 12.84 3.18
N LEU A 55 -9.67 14.00 2.52
CA LEU A 55 -10.24 14.21 1.20
C LEU A 55 -9.59 13.25 0.20
N MET A 56 -10.44 12.58 -0.59
CA MET A 56 -9.96 11.61 -1.57
C MET A 56 -9.61 12.26 -2.91
N LEU A 57 -10.25 13.36 -3.28
CA LEU A 57 -9.99 14.09 -4.52
C LEU A 57 -9.24 15.39 -4.21
N ASN A 58 -8.27 15.70 -5.07
CA ASN A 58 -7.62 17.01 -5.08
C ASN A 58 -7.70 17.57 -6.51
N GLU A 59 -8.56 18.57 -6.69
CA GLU A 59 -8.78 19.24 -7.98
C GLU A 59 -7.57 20.08 -8.40
N ASN A 60 -6.80 20.57 -7.44
CA ASN A 60 -5.61 21.39 -7.66
C ASN A 60 -4.33 20.55 -7.78
N SER A 61 -4.44 19.32 -8.27
CA SER A 61 -3.27 18.44 -8.40
C SER A 61 -2.32 18.84 -9.53
N GLY A 62 -2.78 19.64 -10.49
CA GLY A 62 -2.00 20.01 -11.69
C GLY A 62 -1.92 18.91 -12.75
N PHE A 63 -2.67 17.82 -12.58
CA PHE A 63 -2.77 16.69 -13.52
C PHE A 63 -4.23 16.43 -13.89
N ASP A 64 -4.45 15.64 -14.95
CA ASP A 64 -5.78 15.22 -15.38
C ASP A 64 -6.57 14.57 -14.22
N MET A 65 -7.80 15.05 -14.01
CA MET A 65 -8.73 14.56 -13.00
C MET A 65 -9.02 13.06 -13.11
N LYS A 66 -8.87 12.48 -14.31
CA LYS A 66 -8.89 11.01 -14.51
C LYS A 66 -8.01 10.28 -13.51
N TYR A 67 -6.81 10.79 -13.20
CA TYR A 67 -5.91 10.15 -12.25
C TYR A 67 -6.40 10.24 -10.80
N GLN A 68 -7.13 11.30 -10.44
CA GLN A 68 -7.76 11.41 -9.12
C GLN A 68 -8.92 10.41 -8.99
N TYR A 69 -9.75 10.27 -10.02
CA TYR A 69 -10.82 9.25 -10.04
C TYR A 69 -10.26 7.83 -10.01
N ASN A 70 -9.18 7.56 -10.76
CA ASN A 70 -8.50 6.27 -10.73
C ASN A 70 -7.88 5.99 -9.35
N LYS A 71 -7.29 7.00 -8.70
CA LYS A 71 -6.83 6.88 -7.32
C LYS A 71 -7.99 6.44 -6.41
N VAL A 72 -9.14 7.11 -6.46
CA VAL A 72 -10.31 6.73 -5.64
C VAL A 72 -10.71 5.27 -5.89
N HIS A 73 -10.73 4.83 -7.15
CA HIS A 73 -11.01 3.43 -7.51
C HIS A 73 -10.00 2.46 -6.87
N ASN A 74 -8.70 2.76 -6.98
CA ASN A 74 -7.63 1.97 -6.38
C ASN A 74 -7.73 1.92 -4.86
N LEU A 75 -8.03 3.06 -4.22
CA LEU A 75 -8.18 3.15 -2.77
C LEU A 75 -9.37 2.30 -2.29
N LYS A 76 -10.48 2.27 -3.03
CA LYS A 76 -11.62 1.39 -2.71
C LYS A 76 -11.23 -0.10 -2.77
N LEU A 77 -10.43 -0.50 -3.76
CA LEU A 77 -9.94 -1.88 -3.86
C LEU A 77 -9.01 -2.24 -2.70
N ALA A 78 -8.07 -1.36 -2.35
CA ALA A 78 -7.18 -1.56 -1.22
C ALA A 78 -7.94 -1.60 0.11
N ALA A 79 -8.88 -0.67 0.31
CA ALA A 79 -9.71 -0.60 1.51
C ALA A 79 -10.47 -1.92 1.74
N LYS A 80 -11.06 -2.54 0.71
CA LYS A 80 -11.71 -3.86 0.85
C LYS A 80 -10.80 -4.94 1.42
N THR A 81 -9.49 -4.86 1.17
CA THR A 81 -8.53 -5.84 1.70
C THR A 81 -8.20 -5.63 3.18
N ILE A 82 -8.47 -4.44 3.72
CA ILE A 82 -8.08 -4.00 5.06
C ILE A 82 -9.31 -3.87 5.98
N ASP A 83 -10.45 -3.47 5.42
CA ASP A 83 -11.70 -3.24 6.13
C ASP A 83 -12.19 -4.53 6.83
N GLY A 84 -12.61 -4.35 8.08
CA GLY A 84 -13.02 -5.43 8.98
C GLY A 84 -11.91 -6.37 9.44
N LEU A 85 -10.63 -6.06 9.22
CA LEU A 85 -9.53 -6.89 9.72
C LEU A 85 -9.43 -6.79 11.25
N LEU A 86 -9.53 -7.92 11.93
CA LEU A 86 -9.27 -8.03 13.36
C LEU A 86 -7.78 -8.30 13.59
N ILE A 87 -7.16 -7.52 14.47
CA ILE A 87 -5.76 -7.72 14.90
C ILE A 87 -5.81 -8.24 16.34
N ALA A 88 -5.64 -9.55 16.53
CA ALA A 88 -5.65 -10.13 17.86
C ALA A 88 -4.33 -9.87 18.61
N PRO A 89 -4.29 -9.99 19.95
CA PRO A 89 -3.05 -9.89 20.71
C PRO A 89 -1.95 -10.82 20.19
N GLY A 90 -0.74 -10.28 20.00
CA GLY A 90 0.39 -11.01 19.43
C GLY A 90 0.35 -11.19 17.91
N GLU A 91 -0.66 -10.64 17.22
CA GLU A 91 -0.70 -10.61 15.76
C GLU A 91 -0.05 -9.36 15.17
N THR A 92 0.44 -9.51 13.94
CA THR A 92 1.10 -8.45 13.17
C THR A 92 0.20 -8.01 12.03
N PHE A 93 -0.04 -6.70 11.95
CA PHE A 93 -0.62 -6.08 10.76
C PHE A 93 0.44 -5.93 9.67
N SER A 94 0.12 -6.34 8.43
CA SER A 94 0.98 -6.09 7.28
C SER A 94 0.19 -5.58 6.09
N PHE A 95 0.34 -4.28 5.81
CA PHE A 95 -0.28 -3.65 4.65
C PHE A 95 0.05 -4.40 3.36
N TRP A 96 1.34 -4.66 3.10
CA TRP A 96 1.79 -5.33 1.88
C TRP A 96 1.26 -6.75 1.73
N GLN A 97 1.03 -7.47 2.84
CA GLN A 97 0.43 -8.81 2.76
C GLN A 97 -1.04 -8.78 2.37
N LEU A 98 -1.79 -7.79 2.87
CA LEU A 98 -3.21 -7.60 2.57
C LEU A 98 -3.40 -7.13 1.13
N VAL A 99 -2.62 -6.14 0.69
CA VAL A 99 -2.69 -5.60 -0.67
C VAL A 99 -1.82 -6.35 -1.69
N ARG A 100 -1.20 -7.50 -1.33
CA ARG A 100 -0.21 -8.21 -2.19
C ARG A 100 -0.70 -8.56 -3.61
N ARG A 101 -2.01 -8.64 -3.80
CA ARG A 101 -2.67 -8.99 -5.07
C ARG A 101 -2.90 -7.79 -5.99
N ALA A 102 -2.63 -6.58 -5.51
CA ALA A 102 -2.77 -5.34 -6.28
C ALA A 102 -1.97 -5.37 -7.59
N ASP A 103 -0.84 -6.08 -7.62
CA ASP A 103 0.04 -6.13 -8.79
C ASP A 103 -0.36 -7.17 -9.86
N SER A 104 -1.48 -7.92 -9.71
CA SER A 104 -1.75 -9.03 -10.64
C SER A 104 -3.19 -9.54 -10.78
N ARG A 105 -4.07 -9.34 -9.79
CA ARG A 105 -5.41 -9.98 -9.80
C ARG A 105 -6.56 -9.00 -9.68
N GLU A 106 -6.28 -7.81 -9.17
CA GLU A 106 -7.30 -6.79 -8.93
C GLU A 106 -7.24 -5.75 -10.05
N PRO A 107 -8.38 -5.23 -10.53
CA PRO A 107 -8.42 -4.27 -11.63
C PRO A 107 -8.07 -2.86 -11.14
N TYR A 108 -6.82 -2.67 -10.70
CA TYR A 108 -6.28 -1.34 -10.42
C TYR A 108 -6.18 -0.53 -11.72
N ARG A 109 -6.12 0.79 -11.58
CA ARG A 109 -5.99 1.74 -12.67
C ARG A 109 -4.74 2.59 -12.48
N ASP A 110 -4.32 3.27 -13.54
CA ASP A 110 -3.17 4.16 -13.46
C ASP A 110 -3.49 5.36 -12.59
N GLY A 111 -2.64 5.59 -11.59
CA GLY A 111 -2.67 6.75 -10.71
C GLY A 111 -1.30 7.39 -10.63
N LEU A 112 -1.24 8.60 -10.07
CA LEU A 112 0.02 9.32 -9.93
C LEU A 112 0.90 8.66 -8.87
N ILE A 113 2.18 8.52 -9.18
CA ILE A 113 3.26 8.08 -8.28
C ILE A 113 4.46 9.01 -8.40
N LEU A 114 5.26 9.09 -7.34
CA LEU A 114 6.51 9.84 -7.34
C LEU A 114 7.68 8.86 -7.56
N VAL A 115 8.39 9.00 -8.69
CA VAL A 115 9.56 8.18 -9.05
C VAL A 115 10.74 9.11 -9.29
N ASN A 116 11.81 8.96 -8.51
CA ASN A 116 13.02 9.79 -8.65
C ASN A 116 12.77 11.31 -8.67
N GLY A 117 11.77 11.78 -7.92
CA GLY A 117 11.41 13.20 -7.87
C GLY A 117 10.48 13.68 -9.00
N GLN A 118 10.09 12.80 -9.93
CA GLN A 118 9.14 13.09 -10.99
C GLN A 118 7.80 12.41 -10.72
N ILE A 119 6.70 13.11 -11.04
CA ILE A 119 5.36 12.56 -10.92
C ILE A 119 5.02 11.87 -12.24
N GLU A 120 4.74 10.58 -12.17
CA GLU A 120 4.44 9.73 -13.31
C GLU A 120 3.13 8.97 -13.08
N ALA A 121 2.41 8.65 -14.15
CA ALA A 121 1.27 7.76 -14.08
C ALA A 121 1.74 6.30 -14.08
N SER A 122 1.31 5.52 -13.10
CA SER A 122 1.63 4.10 -13.02
C SER A 122 0.45 3.30 -12.49
N TYR A 123 0.37 2.07 -12.93
CA TYR A 123 -0.59 1.08 -12.45
C TYR A 123 -0.56 0.97 -10.93
N GLY A 124 -1.73 1.04 -10.28
CA GLY A 124 -1.85 0.95 -8.83
C GLY A 124 -1.41 2.21 -8.08
N GLY A 125 -1.24 3.34 -8.77
CA GLY A 125 -0.88 4.61 -8.15
C GLY A 125 -1.90 5.11 -7.11
N GLY A 126 -1.42 5.90 -6.16
CA GLY A 126 -2.24 6.54 -5.12
C GLY A 126 -2.40 5.77 -3.80
N LEU A 127 -1.92 4.52 -3.71
CA LEU A 127 -1.98 3.72 -2.47
C LEU A 127 -1.22 4.31 -1.27
N CYS A 128 -0.26 5.21 -1.52
CA CYS A 128 0.47 5.91 -0.47
C CYS A 128 -0.46 6.69 0.50
N GLN A 129 -1.62 7.16 0.03
CA GLN A 129 -2.59 7.85 0.87
C GLN A 129 -3.14 6.93 1.98
N VAL A 130 -3.43 5.66 1.66
CA VAL A 130 -3.93 4.69 2.65
C VAL A 130 -2.83 4.28 3.61
N SER A 131 -1.61 3.99 3.14
CA SER A 131 -0.52 3.63 4.04
C SER A 131 -0.17 4.76 5.00
N ASN A 132 -0.22 6.02 4.55
CA ASN A 132 0.01 7.18 5.40
C ASN A 132 -1.11 7.35 6.44
N MET A 133 -2.36 7.16 6.04
CA MET A 133 -3.51 7.23 6.95
C MET A 133 -3.45 6.13 8.02
N LEU A 134 -3.11 4.90 7.64
CA LEU A 134 -2.91 3.79 8.59
C LEU A 134 -1.78 4.08 9.57
N PHE A 135 -0.64 4.57 9.08
CA PHE A 135 0.47 4.98 9.93
C PHE A 135 0.04 6.04 10.95
N TRP A 136 -0.66 7.08 10.49
CA TRP A 136 -1.21 8.12 11.36
C TRP A 136 -2.18 7.58 12.41
N MET A 137 -3.08 6.66 12.03
CA MET A 137 -3.99 6.01 12.96
C MET A 137 -3.24 5.20 14.02
N PHE A 138 -2.26 4.39 13.62
CA PHE A 138 -1.50 3.56 14.56
C PHE A 138 -0.74 4.38 15.60
N LEU A 139 -0.20 5.55 15.23
CA LEU A 139 0.44 6.47 16.18
C LEU A 139 -0.49 6.98 17.30
N HIS A 140 -1.81 6.93 17.11
CA HIS A 140 -2.80 7.36 18.09
C HIS A 140 -3.44 6.19 18.85
N THR A 141 -2.86 4.99 18.75
CA THR A 141 -3.37 3.78 19.38
C THR A 141 -2.30 3.11 20.25
N PRO A 142 -2.68 2.32 21.27
CA PRO A 142 -1.72 1.58 22.09
C PRO A 142 -1.11 0.36 21.37
N LEU A 143 -1.21 0.28 20.04
CA LEU A 143 -0.67 -0.80 19.22
C LEU A 143 0.83 -0.62 18.88
N THR A 144 1.40 0.54 19.20
CA THR A 144 2.83 0.87 19.04
C THR A 144 3.56 0.76 20.36
#